data_AF-A0AAX3YTT7-F1
#
_entry.id   AF-A0AAX3YTT7-F1
#
_cell.length_a   1.000
_cell.length_b   1.000
_cell.length_c   1.000
_cell.angle_alpha   90.00
_cell.angle_beta   90.00
_cell.angle_gamma   90.00
#
_symmetry.space_group_name_H-M   'P 1'
#
loop_
_entity.id
_entity.type
_entity.pdbx_description
1 polymer ?
#
loop_
_entity_poly.entity_id
_entity_poly.type
_entity_poly.pdbx_seq_one_letter_code
_entity_poly.pdbx_strand_id
1 'polypeptide(L)'
;MTEGTIALDANILLHLYRLGEHQRKEVLAVLTKDEVRSRLWLPYQVGLEYQRNRDKVAYDQSKVYDALDAAVQGLLNTAEEKIKAAIRDANVREEALEPLAAAREAVQQRLKELGARHVIDYSAIQRHDPVRVALDAIFSDANQVGTKPEQQTLNERIAESKKRYIDEVPPGYLDSKDKDRPEGDYLIWCELLDFAADSGRALLFVTTLSVNLV
;
A
#
# COMPACT_ATOMS: atom_id res chain seq x y z
N MET A 1 8.13 22.79 -17.25
CA MET A 1 6.70 22.52 -16.98
C MET A 1 6.39 22.94 -15.55
N THR A 2 5.93 24.18 -15.34
CA THR A 2 5.67 24.73 -14.00
C THR A 2 4.18 24.83 -13.65
N GLU A 3 3.27 24.42 -14.54
CA GLU A 3 1.82 24.70 -14.42
C GLU A 3 0.88 23.48 -14.52
N GLY A 4 1.38 22.25 -14.42
CA GLY A 4 0.55 21.04 -14.54
C GLY A 4 -0.04 20.53 -13.22
N THR A 5 -1.23 19.96 -13.23
CA THR A 5 -1.84 19.28 -12.06
C THR A 5 -1.22 17.89 -11.86
N ILE A 6 -1.04 17.50 -10.60
CA ILE A 6 -0.53 16.18 -10.20
C ILE A 6 -1.66 15.46 -9.47
N ALA A 7 -2.14 14.36 -10.04
CA ALA A 7 -3.09 13.46 -9.40
C ALA A 7 -2.37 12.19 -8.94
N LEU A 8 -2.58 11.81 -7.69
CA LEU A 8 -2.00 10.58 -7.13
C LEU A 8 -3.03 9.45 -7.16
N ASP A 9 -2.59 8.24 -7.44
CA ASP A 9 -3.37 7.02 -7.28
C ASP A 9 -3.53 6.65 -5.79
N ALA A 10 -4.63 5.98 -5.43
CA ALA A 10 -4.87 5.45 -4.08
C ALA A 10 -3.73 4.52 -3.64
N ASN A 11 -3.16 3.75 -4.57
CA ASN A 11 -2.04 2.86 -4.29
C ASN A 11 -0.80 3.60 -3.77
N ILE A 12 -0.52 4.81 -4.27
CA ILE A 12 0.57 5.65 -3.76
C ILE A 12 0.32 6.03 -2.30
N LEU A 13 -0.92 6.44 -1.98
CA LEU A 13 -1.30 6.85 -0.63
C LEU A 13 -1.25 5.67 0.34
N LEU A 14 -1.74 4.51 -0.07
CA LEU A 14 -1.71 3.28 0.72
C LEU A 14 -0.27 2.77 0.92
N HIS A 15 0.64 3.01 -0.02
CA HIS A 15 2.05 2.63 0.11
C HIS A 15 2.71 3.30 1.32
N LEU A 16 2.26 4.48 1.76
CA LEU A 16 2.85 5.17 2.92
C LEU A 16 2.80 4.34 4.21
N TYR A 17 1.83 3.43 4.35
CA TYR A 17 1.77 2.47 5.47
C TYR A 17 2.83 1.37 5.37
N ARG A 18 3.28 1.03 4.15
CA ARG A 18 4.24 -0.05 3.87
C ARG A 18 5.69 0.40 3.96
N LEU A 19 5.95 1.71 3.91
CA LEU A 19 7.31 2.24 4.01
C LEU A 19 7.83 2.22 5.45
N GLY A 20 9.15 2.14 5.61
CA GLY A 20 9.79 2.46 6.89
C GLY A 20 9.68 3.94 7.25
N GLU A 21 9.93 4.28 8.52
CA GLU A 21 9.78 5.66 9.02
C GLU A 21 10.54 6.70 8.19
N HIS A 22 11.80 6.43 7.86
CA HIS A 22 12.64 7.33 7.08
C HIS A 22 12.07 7.61 5.69
N GLN A 23 11.80 6.56 4.90
CA GLN A 23 11.30 6.68 3.53
C GLN A 23 9.91 7.33 3.49
N ARG A 24 9.03 7.02 4.44
CA ARG A 24 7.74 7.69 4.57
C ARG A 24 7.92 9.19 4.80
N LYS A 25 8.83 9.60 5.70
CA LYS A 25 9.13 11.02 5.93
C LYS A 25 9.67 11.70 4.67
N GLU A 26 10.53 11.04 3.90
CA GLU A 26 11.05 11.58 2.64
C GLU A 26 9.94 11.81 1.61
N VAL A 27 9.04 10.82 1.42
CA VAL A 27 7.92 10.96 0.50
C VAL A 27 6.98 12.08 0.93
N LEU A 28 6.61 12.14 2.21
CA LEU A 28 5.76 13.21 2.75
C LEU A 28 6.45 14.58 2.65
N ALA A 29 7.76 14.66 2.86
CA ALA A 29 8.53 15.89 2.69
C ALA A 29 8.50 16.40 1.25
N VAL A 30 8.50 15.51 0.25
CA VAL A 30 8.33 15.91 -1.16
C VAL A 30 6.92 16.42 -1.42
N LEU A 31 5.90 15.72 -0.94
CA LEU A 31 4.49 16.10 -1.16
C LEU A 31 4.09 17.40 -0.46
N THR A 32 4.82 17.79 0.59
CA THR A 32 4.58 19.03 1.36
C THR A 32 5.33 20.25 0.83
N LYS A 33 6.25 20.10 -0.13
CA LYS A 33 6.90 21.24 -0.79
C LYS A 33 5.84 22.10 -1.48
N ASP A 34 5.89 23.40 -1.30
CA ASP A 34 4.87 24.32 -1.85
C ASP A 34 4.70 24.17 -3.37
N GLU A 35 5.81 23.95 -4.10
CA GLU A 35 5.79 23.78 -5.56
C GLU A 35 5.16 22.45 -6.01
N VAL A 36 5.00 21.49 -5.10
CA VAL A 36 4.33 20.20 -5.35
C VAL A 36 2.91 20.26 -4.79
N ARG A 37 2.75 20.60 -3.51
CA ARG A 37 1.48 20.64 -2.78
C ARG A 37 0.44 21.49 -3.50
N SER A 38 0.81 22.69 -3.96
CA SER A 38 -0.09 23.61 -4.68
C SER A 38 -0.63 23.06 -6.02
N ARG A 39 -0.02 21.98 -6.52
CA ARG A 39 -0.40 21.32 -7.78
C ARG A 39 -1.09 19.99 -7.57
N LEU A 40 -1.16 19.51 -6.33
CA LEU A 40 -1.83 18.25 -6.03
C LEU A 40 -3.34 18.38 -6.17
N TRP A 41 -3.94 17.39 -6.81
CA TRP A 41 -5.38 17.21 -6.87
C TRP A 41 -5.70 15.73 -6.61
N LEU A 42 -6.69 15.47 -5.77
CA LEU A 42 -7.09 14.14 -5.35
C LEU A 42 -8.45 13.82 -5.98
N PRO A 43 -8.52 12.89 -6.96
CA PRO A 43 -9.81 12.40 -7.45
C PRO A 43 -10.67 11.91 -6.27
N TYR A 44 -11.98 12.15 -6.33
CA TYR A 44 -12.91 11.71 -5.29
C TYR A 44 -12.82 10.19 -5.11
N GLN A 45 -12.82 9.43 -6.21
CA GLN A 45 -12.75 7.98 -6.18
C GLN A 45 -11.44 7.49 -5.55
N VAL A 46 -10.31 8.15 -5.82
CA VAL A 46 -9.02 7.84 -5.17
C VAL A 46 -9.14 8.02 -3.65
N GLY A 47 -9.68 9.15 -3.20
CA GLY A 47 -9.90 9.42 -1.78
C GLY A 47 -10.79 8.35 -1.13
N LEU A 48 -11.86 7.96 -1.81
CA LEU A 48 -12.78 6.92 -1.34
C LEU A 48 -12.09 5.55 -1.20
N GLU A 49 -11.27 5.16 -2.18
CA GLU A 49 -10.51 3.90 -2.15
C GLU A 49 -9.45 3.89 -1.06
N TYR A 50 -8.71 4.99 -0.91
CA TYR A 50 -7.79 5.16 0.20
C TYR A 50 -8.51 4.98 1.55
N GLN A 51 -9.63 5.68 1.77
CA GLN A 51 -10.35 5.62 3.04
C GLN A 51 -10.92 4.22 3.32
N ARG A 52 -11.34 3.47 2.30
CA ARG A 52 -11.84 2.10 2.46
C ARG A 52 -10.74 1.09 2.78
N ASN A 53 -9.55 1.28 2.20
CA ASN A 53 -8.48 0.28 2.24
C ASN A 53 -7.41 0.55 3.30
N ARG A 54 -7.27 1.79 3.81
CA ARG A 54 -6.17 2.18 4.71
C ARG A 54 -6.06 1.31 5.96
N ASP A 55 -7.19 0.97 6.59
CA ASP A 55 -7.23 0.20 7.85
C ASP A 55 -6.76 -1.23 7.61
N LYS A 56 -7.26 -1.87 6.55
CA LYS A 56 -6.82 -3.20 6.14
C LYS A 56 -5.34 -3.21 5.77
N VAL A 57 -4.86 -2.26 4.97
CA VAL A 57 -3.44 -2.20 4.57
C VAL A 57 -2.54 -1.99 5.78
N ALA A 58 -2.93 -1.11 6.70
CA ALA A 58 -2.24 -0.90 7.97
C ALA A 58 -2.19 -2.18 8.82
N TYR A 59 -3.32 -2.88 8.95
CA TYR A 59 -3.41 -4.13 9.68
C TYR A 59 -2.52 -5.21 9.06
N ASP A 60 -2.66 -5.45 7.76
CA ASP A 60 -1.87 -6.46 7.04
C ASP A 60 -0.37 -6.18 7.17
N GLN A 61 0.03 -4.90 7.01
CA GLN A 61 1.42 -4.49 7.17
C GLN A 61 1.94 -4.73 8.60
N SER A 62 1.08 -4.60 9.61
CA SER A 62 1.43 -4.89 11.00
C SER A 62 1.77 -6.37 11.26
N LYS A 63 1.28 -7.26 10.40
CA LYS A 63 1.46 -8.72 10.51
C LYS A 63 2.60 -9.28 9.69
N VAL A 64 3.23 -8.49 8.83
CA VAL A 64 4.29 -8.96 7.91
C VAL A 64 5.47 -9.57 8.68
N TYR A 65 5.94 -8.93 9.74
CA TYR A 65 7.08 -9.42 10.52
C TYR A 65 6.73 -10.62 11.40
N ASP A 66 5.51 -10.67 11.95
CA ASP A 66 5.02 -11.82 12.70
C ASP A 66 4.94 -13.07 11.80
N ALA A 67 4.40 -12.89 10.58
CA ALA A 67 4.31 -13.96 9.60
C ALA A 67 5.68 -14.43 9.11
N LEU A 68 6.62 -13.50 8.90
CA LEU A 68 7.99 -13.81 8.50
C LEU A 68 8.75 -14.56 9.61
N ASP A 69 8.62 -14.14 10.87
CA ASP A 69 9.20 -14.87 12.00
C ASP A 69 8.64 -16.29 12.05
N ALA A 70 7.31 -16.45 12.02
CA ALA A 70 6.67 -17.77 12.02
C ALA A 70 7.17 -18.68 10.87
N ALA A 71 7.34 -18.13 9.67
CA ALA A 71 7.87 -18.88 8.52
C ALA A 71 9.31 -19.34 8.75
N VAL A 72 10.18 -18.46 9.25
CA VAL A 72 11.57 -18.80 9.57
C VAL A 72 11.64 -19.83 10.69
N GLN A 73 10.86 -19.67 11.76
CA GLN A 73 10.82 -20.64 12.87
C GLN A 73 10.40 -22.03 12.37
N GLY A 74 9.46 -22.11 11.41
CA GLY A 74 9.06 -23.37 10.76
C GLY A 74 10.21 -24.04 10.00
N LEU A 75 11.01 -23.27 9.27
CA LEU A 75 12.20 -23.78 8.56
C LEU A 75 13.26 -24.29 9.54
N LEU A 76 13.54 -23.54 10.61
CA LEU A 76 14.50 -23.93 11.64
C LEU A 76 14.06 -25.20 12.38
N ASN A 77 12.78 -25.31 12.73
CA ASN A 77 12.22 -26.53 13.33
C ASN A 77 12.38 -27.74 12.39
N THR A 78 12.14 -27.55 11.09
CA THR A 78 12.30 -28.63 10.10
C THR A 78 13.76 -29.09 10.00
N ALA A 79 14.72 -28.17 10.06
CA ALA A 79 16.14 -28.50 10.06
C ALA A 79 16.54 -29.25 11.35
N GLU A 80 16.07 -28.77 12.49
CA GLU A 80 16.33 -29.34 13.81
C GLU A 80 15.88 -30.81 13.89
N GLU A 81 14.66 -31.11 13.45
CA GLU A 81 14.12 -32.48 13.45
C GLU A 81 14.88 -33.42 12.51
N LYS A 82 15.34 -32.92 11.35
CA LYS A 82 16.18 -33.71 10.43
C LYS A 82 17.53 -34.06 11.04
N ILE A 83 18.17 -33.11 11.72
CA ILE A 83 19.45 -33.33 12.42
C ILE A 83 19.27 -34.37 13.53
N LYS A 84 18.22 -34.22 14.37
CA LYS A 84 17.89 -35.17 15.44
C LYS A 84 17.67 -36.59 14.93
N ALA A 85 17.00 -36.74 13.77
CA ALA A 85 16.72 -38.04 13.19
C ALA A 85 17.96 -38.71 12.58
N ALA A 86 18.87 -37.93 11.99
CA ALA A 86 20.06 -38.42 11.30
C ALA A 86 21.22 -38.76 12.26
N ILE A 87 21.43 -37.95 13.30
CA ILE A 87 22.58 -38.07 14.21
C ILE A 87 22.16 -38.74 15.52
N ARG A 88 22.56 -40.01 15.69
CA ARG A 88 22.23 -40.82 16.87
C ARG A 88 23.13 -40.49 18.07
N ASP A 89 24.41 -40.24 17.81
CA ASP A 89 25.38 -39.81 18.82
C ASP A 89 24.93 -38.49 19.46
N ALA A 90 24.82 -38.46 20.78
CA ALA A 90 24.27 -37.31 21.49
C ALA A 90 25.20 -36.09 21.43
N ASN A 91 26.51 -36.30 21.55
CA ASN A 91 27.49 -35.21 21.58
C ASN A 91 27.61 -34.58 20.18
N VAL A 92 27.71 -35.42 19.14
CA VAL A 92 27.77 -34.92 17.75
C VAL A 92 26.46 -34.22 17.37
N ARG A 93 25.31 -34.71 17.86
CA ARG A 93 24.02 -34.06 17.62
C ARG A 93 23.94 -32.70 18.29
N GLU A 94 24.41 -32.57 19.53
CA GLU A 94 24.43 -31.30 20.25
C GLU A 94 25.32 -30.27 19.54
N GLU A 95 26.53 -30.67 19.15
CA GLU A 95 27.44 -29.83 18.35
C GLU A 95 26.80 -29.39 17.02
N ALA A 96 26.06 -30.27 16.34
CA ALA A 96 25.36 -29.94 15.09
C ALA A 96 24.15 -29.00 15.29
N LEU A 97 23.54 -29.01 16.47
CA LEU A 97 22.36 -28.19 16.79
C LEU A 97 22.72 -26.80 17.33
N GLU A 98 23.91 -26.62 17.92
CA GLU A 98 24.35 -25.35 18.50
C GLU A 98 24.27 -24.17 17.51
N PRO A 99 24.79 -24.28 16.26
CA PRO A 99 24.70 -23.17 15.30
C PRO A 99 23.26 -22.84 14.90
N LEU A 100 22.36 -23.84 14.93
CA LEU A 100 20.95 -23.65 14.59
C LEU A 100 20.21 -22.90 15.70
N ALA A 101 20.53 -23.18 16.97
CA ALA A 101 20.01 -22.43 18.10
C ALA A 101 20.47 -20.97 18.07
N ALA A 102 21.76 -20.73 17.82
CA ALA A 102 22.30 -19.38 17.66
C ALA A 102 21.65 -18.63 16.49
N ALA A 103 21.46 -19.30 15.34
CA ALA A 103 20.77 -18.71 14.19
C ALA A 103 19.32 -18.35 14.50
N ARG A 104 18.61 -19.19 15.28
CA ARG A 104 17.23 -18.95 15.71
C ARG A 104 17.11 -17.64 16.49
N GLU A 105 17.93 -17.48 17.53
CA GLU A 105 17.93 -16.26 18.35
C GLU A 105 18.29 -15.03 17.53
N ALA A 106 19.35 -15.13 16.71
CA ALA A 106 19.83 -14.02 15.90
C ALA A 106 18.78 -13.53 14.90
N VAL A 107 18.10 -14.44 14.19
CA VAL A 107 17.08 -14.05 13.20
C VAL A 107 15.83 -13.50 13.89
N GLN A 108 15.36 -14.15 14.97
CA GLN A 108 14.19 -13.67 15.71
C GLN A 108 14.39 -12.25 16.24
N GLN A 109 15.55 -12.00 16.88
CA GLN A 109 15.90 -10.68 17.36
C GLN A 109 15.95 -9.67 16.21
N ARG A 110 16.59 -10.04 15.09
CA ARG A 110 16.76 -9.13 13.96
C ARG A 110 15.43 -8.75 13.29
N LEU A 111 14.52 -9.71 13.12
CA LEU A 111 13.19 -9.46 12.57
C LEU A 111 12.38 -8.53 13.48
N LYS A 112 12.45 -8.74 14.80
CA LYS A 112 11.79 -7.85 15.77
C LYS A 112 12.31 -6.41 15.70
N GLU A 113 13.63 -6.22 15.63
CA GLU A 113 14.26 -4.90 15.49
C GLU A 113 13.91 -4.20 14.17
N LEU A 114 13.79 -4.97 13.09
CA LEU A 114 13.37 -4.43 11.79
C LEU A 114 11.90 -4.04 11.80
N GLY A 115 11.03 -4.91 12.33
CA GLY A 115 9.59 -4.65 12.46
C GLY A 115 9.31 -3.38 13.25
N ALA A 116 9.98 -3.19 14.39
CA ALA A 116 9.81 -2.01 15.23
C ALA A 116 10.17 -0.67 14.55
N ARG A 117 11.02 -0.68 13.51
CA ARG A 117 11.44 0.53 12.77
C ARG A 117 10.73 0.69 11.43
N HIS A 118 10.27 -0.41 10.85
CA HIS A 118 9.64 -0.43 9.54
C HIS A 118 8.12 -0.22 9.63
N VAL A 119 7.48 -0.86 10.61
CA VAL A 119 6.03 -0.92 10.75
C VAL A 119 5.53 0.17 11.69
N ILE A 120 4.45 0.83 11.31
CA ILE A 120 3.71 1.70 12.24
C ILE A 120 2.88 0.80 13.15
N ASP A 121 3.00 0.98 14.47
CA ASP A 121 2.15 0.27 15.43
C ASP A 121 0.66 0.45 15.08
N TYR A 122 -0.04 -0.66 14.85
CA TYR A 122 -1.44 -0.64 14.47
C TYR A 122 -2.34 -0.02 15.55
N SER A 123 -1.99 -0.20 16.83
CA SER A 123 -2.71 0.44 17.94
C SER A 123 -2.56 1.96 17.92
N ALA A 124 -1.41 2.46 17.44
CA ALA A 124 -1.22 3.90 17.21
C ALA A 124 -2.08 4.37 16.03
N ILE A 125 -2.20 3.59 14.95
CA ILE A 125 -3.08 3.92 13.81
C ILE A 125 -4.55 4.02 14.24
N GLN A 126 -5.02 3.10 15.07
CA GLN A 126 -6.41 3.10 15.57
C GLN A 126 -6.73 4.33 16.42
N ARG A 127 -5.74 4.86 17.16
CA ARG A 127 -5.92 6.04 18.03
C ARG A 127 -5.68 7.36 17.29
N HIS A 128 -4.61 7.41 16.51
CA HIS A 128 -4.12 8.59 15.83
C HIS A 128 -3.26 8.16 14.62
N ASP A 129 -3.92 7.95 13.48
CA ASP A 129 -3.29 7.54 12.23
C ASP A 129 -2.35 8.64 11.68
N PRO A 130 -1.02 8.46 11.77
CA PRO A 130 -0.08 9.51 11.37
C PRO A 130 -0.02 9.71 9.86
N VAL A 131 -0.33 8.67 9.06
CA VAL A 131 -0.35 8.76 7.60
C VAL A 131 -1.57 9.56 7.17
N ARG A 132 -2.74 9.23 7.73
CA ARG A 132 -3.97 9.97 7.45
C ARG A 132 -3.84 11.44 7.84
N VAL A 133 -3.33 11.73 9.04
CA VAL A 133 -3.15 13.12 9.50
C VAL A 133 -2.24 13.91 8.56
N ALA A 134 -1.15 13.31 8.08
CA ALA A 134 -0.27 13.96 7.11
C ALA A 134 -0.97 14.21 5.76
N LEU A 135 -1.74 13.25 5.26
CA LEU A 135 -2.49 13.40 4.01
C LEU A 135 -3.61 14.44 4.13
N ASP A 136 -4.35 14.45 5.25
CA ASP A 136 -5.38 15.46 5.54
C ASP A 136 -4.76 16.88 5.54
N ALA A 137 -3.53 17.03 6.04
CA ALA A 137 -2.80 18.30 6.00
C ALA A 137 -2.31 18.66 4.58
N ILE A 138 -1.91 17.68 3.76
CA ILE A 138 -1.49 17.89 2.37
C ILE A 138 -2.68 18.35 1.51
N PHE A 139 -3.83 17.70 1.64
CA PHE A 139 -5.05 17.97 0.87
C PHE A 139 -6.04 18.86 1.64
N SER A 140 -5.52 19.94 2.22
CA SER A 140 -6.29 20.85 3.09
C SER A 140 -6.88 22.08 2.36
N ASP A 141 -6.41 22.40 1.16
CA ASP A 141 -6.91 23.56 0.43
C ASP A 141 -8.25 23.27 -0.25
N ALA A 142 -9.10 24.29 -0.31
CA ALA A 142 -10.36 24.21 -1.06
C ALA A 142 -10.06 23.87 -2.53
N ASN A 143 -10.77 22.88 -3.07
CA ASN A 143 -10.64 22.36 -4.44
C ASN A 143 -9.44 21.43 -4.71
N GLN A 144 -8.64 21.03 -3.71
CA GLN A 144 -7.64 19.98 -3.90
C GLN A 144 -8.25 18.57 -3.95
N VAL A 145 -9.51 18.39 -3.55
CA VAL A 145 -10.22 17.12 -3.61
C VAL A 145 -11.37 17.24 -4.62
N GLY A 146 -11.49 16.26 -5.50
CA GLY A 146 -12.57 16.16 -6.47
C GLY A 146 -13.93 16.07 -5.80
N THR A 147 -14.93 16.64 -6.44
CA THR A 147 -16.32 16.56 -5.98
C THR A 147 -16.86 15.18 -6.26
N LYS A 148 -17.62 14.62 -5.31
CA LYS A 148 -18.37 13.39 -5.54
C LYS A 148 -19.30 13.55 -6.75
N PRO A 149 -19.22 12.67 -7.77
CA PRO A 149 -20.18 12.70 -8.87
C PRO A 149 -21.62 12.52 -8.38
N GLU A 150 -22.58 13.12 -9.09
CA GLU A 150 -23.99 12.89 -8.84
C GLU A 150 -24.32 11.39 -8.93
N GLN A 151 -25.29 10.93 -8.14
CA GLN A 151 -25.60 9.50 -8.07
C GLN A 151 -26.03 8.93 -9.43
N GLN A 152 -26.71 9.75 -10.26
CA GLN A 152 -27.08 9.36 -11.62
C GLN A 152 -25.83 9.15 -12.49
N THR A 153 -24.93 10.13 -12.55
CA THR A 153 -23.67 10.04 -13.30
C THR A 153 -22.81 8.87 -12.83
N LEU A 154 -22.75 8.63 -11.51
CA LEU A 154 -22.03 7.49 -10.95
C LEU A 154 -22.62 6.17 -11.43
N ASN A 155 -23.95 6.02 -11.43
CA ASN A 155 -24.62 4.81 -11.91
C ASN A 155 -24.36 4.57 -13.40
N GLU A 156 -24.38 5.62 -14.22
CA GLU A 156 -24.08 5.56 -15.65
C GLU A 156 -22.63 5.10 -15.89
N ARG A 157 -21.66 5.69 -15.19
CA ARG A 157 -20.25 5.30 -15.28
C ARG A 157 -20.00 3.85 -14.82
N ILE A 158 -20.69 3.39 -13.77
CA ILE A 158 -20.60 1.99 -13.33
C ILE A 158 -21.17 1.04 -14.40
N ALA A 159 -22.28 1.39 -15.04
CA ALA A 159 -22.85 0.59 -16.11
C ALA A 159 -21.90 0.50 -17.32
N GLU A 160 -21.30 1.63 -17.71
CA GLU A 160 -20.31 1.67 -18.78
C GLU A 160 -19.04 0.89 -18.41
N SER A 161 -18.55 0.99 -17.16
CA SER A 161 -17.41 0.22 -16.68
C SER A 161 -17.62 -1.29 -16.86
N LYS A 162 -18.83 -1.79 -16.57
CA LYS A 162 -19.16 -3.21 -16.74
C LYS A 162 -19.15 -3.62 -18.20
N LYS A 163 -19.66 -2.77 -19.09
CA LYS A 163 -19.62 -3.00 -20.54
C LYS A 163 -18.18 -3.05 -21.03
N ARG A 164 -17.36 -2.07 -20.68
CA ARG A 164 -15.93 -2.02 -21.01
C ARG A 164 -15.16 -3.24 -20.49
N TYR A 165 -15.50 -3.74 -19.31
CA TYR A 165 -14.91 -4.96 -18.77
C TYR A 165 -15.22 -6.18 -19.64
N ILE A 166 -16.47 -6.35 -20.09
CA ILE A 166 -16.89 -7.42 -21.00
C ILE A 166 -16.19 -7.30 -22.36
N ASP A 167 -16.09 -6.07 -22.85
CA ASP A 167 -15.51 -5.75 -24.16
C ASP A 167 -13.97 -5.64 -24.12
N GLU A 168 -13.33 -5.95 -22.97
CA GLU A 168 -11.88 -5.87 -22.74
C GLU A 168 -11.26 -4.49 -23.07
N VAL A 169 -12.01 -3.42 -22.78
CA VAL A 169 -11.61 -2.04 -23.04
C VAL A 169 -11.02 -1.40 -21.78
N PRO A 170 -9.76 -0.92 -21.78
CA PRO A 170 -9.14 -0.28 -20.63
C PRO A 170 -9.73 1.09 -20.29
N PRO A 171 -9.48 1.63 -19.07
CA PRO A 171 -8.78 1.00 -17.95
C PRO A 171 -9.68 0.02 -17.16
N GLY A 172 -9.07 -0.85 -16.34
CA GLY A 172 -9.76 -1.72 -15.38
C GLY A 172 -10.12 -3.14 -15.85
N TYR A 173 -10.10 -3.46 -17.15
CA TYR A 173 -10.51 -4.80 -17.63
C TYR A 173 -9.54 -5.94 -17.27
N LEU A 174 -8.25 -5.61 -17.05
CA LEU A 174 -7.22 -6.57 -16.62
C LEU A 174 -7.17 -6.79 -15.11
N ASP A 175 -7.97 -6.03 -14.35
CA ASP A 175 -8.09 -6.30 -12.93
C ASP A 175 -8.75 -7.66 -12.70
N SER A 176 -8.29 -8.37 -11.68
CA SER A 176 -8.74 -9.74 -11.43
C SER A 176 -10.27 -9.81 -11.34
N LYS A 177 -10.84 -10.90 -11.89
CA LYS A 177 -12.28 -11.21 -11.84
C LYS A 177 -12.85 -11.25 -10.41
N ASP A 178 -11.97 -11.27 -9.39
CA ASP A 178 -12.31 -11.38 -7.97
C ASP A 178 -12.21 -10.04 -7.21
N LYS A 179 -11.98 -8.90 -7.88
CA LYS A 179 -12.08 -7.59 -7.22
C LYS A 179 -13.54 -7.33 -6.80
N ASP A 180 -13.73 -6.95 -5.53
CA ASP A 180 -15.02 -6.52 -4.98
C ASP A 180 -15.60 -5.30 -5.72
N ARG A 181 -14.74 -4.47 -6.32
CA ARG A 181 -15.10 -3.25 -7.07
C ARG A 181 -14.19 -3.04 -8.29
N PRO A 182 -14.45 -3.72 -9.43
CA PRO A 182 -13.64 -3.56 -10.63
C PRO A 182 -13.82 -2.19 -11.31
N GLU A 183 -14.83 -1.41 -10.92
CA GLU A 183 -15.12 -0.10 -11.51
C GLU A 183 -14.16 1.03 -11.12
N GLY A 184 -13.32 0.83 -10.09
CA GLY A 184 -12.49 1.86 -9.48
C GLY A 184 -11.62 2.62 -10.48
N ASP A 185 -10.80 1.89 -11.24
CA ASP A 185 -9.90 2.44 -12.26
C ASP A 185 -10.65 3.28 -13.30
N TYR A 186 -11.82 2.81 -13.75
CA TYR A 186 -12.62 3.53 -14.73
C TYR A 186 -13.23 4.81 -14.14
N LEU A 187 -13.71 4.76 -12.90
CA LEU A 187 -14.24 5.93 -12.21
C LEU A 187 -13.16 7.00 -12.00
N ILE A 188 -11.95 6.60 -11.58
CA ILE A 188 -10.79 7.49 -11.46
C ILE A 188 -10.48 8.11 -12.83
N TRP A 189 -10.45 7.30 -13.89
CA TRP A 189 -10.20 7.79 -15.25
C TRP A 189 -11.22 8.84 -15.70
N CYS A 190 -12.51 8.63 -15.44
CA CYS A 190 -13.53 9.63 -15.74
C CYS A 190 -13.28 10.94 -14.98
N GLU A 191 -12.99 10.88 -13.68
CA GLU A 191 -12.72 12.08 -12.88
C GLU A 191 -11.46 12.83 -13.36
N LEU A 192 -10.41 12.12 -13.78
CA LEU A 192 -9.21 12.71 -14.37
C LEU A 192 -9.54 13.44 -15.68
N LEU A 193 -10.39 12.84 -16.53
CA LEU A 193 -10.81 13.47 -17.78
C LEU A 193 -11.68 14.70 -17.57
N ASP A 194 -12.65 14.62 -16.65
CA ASP A 194 -13.51 15.76 -16.30
C ASP A 194 -12.65 16.94 -15.84
N PHE A 195 -11.72 16.68 -14.90
CA PHE A 195 -10.81 17.71 -14.39
C PHE A 195 -9.89 18.28 -15.48
N ALA A 196 -9.35 17.44 -16.35
CA ALA A 196 -8.48 17.88 -17.44
C ALA A 196 -9.23 18.75 -18.46
N ALA A 197 -10.49 18.42 -18.77
CA ALA A 197 -11.34 19.19 -19.65
C ALA A 197 -11.66 20.58 -19.07
N ASP A 198 -11.94 20.65 -17.77
CA ASP A 198 -12.33 21.90 -17.09
C ASP A 198 -11.13 22.81 -16.78
N SER A 199 -9.97 22.24 -16.44
CA SER A 199 -8.83 23.02 -15.95
C SER A 199 -7.96 23.65 -17.04
N GLY A 200 -8.00 23.13 -18.28
CA GLY A 200 -7.13 23.56 -19.37
C GLY A 200 -5.63 23.37 -19.09
N ARG A 201 -5.26 22.60 -18.07
CA ARG A 201 -3.88 22.34 -17.63
C ARG A 201 -3.48 20.90 -17.93
N ALA A 202 -2.19 20.70 -18.18
CA ALA A 202 -1.64 19.35 -18.30
C ALA A 202 -1.83 18.59 -16.98
N LEU A 203 -2.29 17.34 -17.04
CA LEU A 203 -2.49 16.48 -15.89
C LEU A 203 -1.47 15.34 -15.91
N LEU A 204 -0.76 15.17 -14.79
CA LEU A 204 0.11 14.03 -14.52
C LEU A 204 -0.58 13.13 -13.51
N PHE A 205 -0.97 11.94 -13.93
CA PHE A 205 -1.44 10.89 -13.02
C PHE A 205 -0.25 10.02 -12.59
N VAL A 206 0.02 9.98 -11.30
CA VAL A 206 1.12 9.21 -10.70
C VAL A 206 0.54 7.95 -10.06
N THR A 207 0.92 6.81 -10.61
CA THR A 207 0.54 5.49 -10.11
C THR A 207 1.78 4.61 -9.94
N THR A 208 1.64 3.52 -9.19
CA THR A 208 2.66 2.47 -9.07
C THR A 208 2.21 1.24 -9.82
N LEU A 209 3.16 0.56 -10.45
CA LEU A 209 2.96 -0.85 -10.80
C LEU A 209 2.76 -1.63 -9.50
N SER A 210 1.67 -2.39 -9.41
CA SER A 210 1.49 -3.45 -8.42
C SER A 210 2.51 -4.56 -8.71
N VAL A 211 3.80 -4.29 -8.48
CA VAL A 211 4.82 -5.31 -8.50
C VAL A 211 4.71 -6.01 -7.16
N ASN A 212 4.16 -7.22 -7.16
CA ASN A 212 4.46 -8.18 -6.10
C ASN A 212 5.99 -8.28 -6.09
N LEU A 213 6.64 -7.61 -5.13
CA LEU A 213 8.04 -7.87 -4.85
C LEU A 213 8.10 -9.34 -4.41
N VAL A 214 8.78 -10.10 -5.25
CA VAL A 214 8.99 -11.56 -5.24
C VAL A 214 9.38 -12.07 -3.85
#